data_AF-A0A8J5JA05-F1
#
_entry.id   AF-A0A8J5JA05-F1
#
_cell.length_a   1.000
_cell.length_b   1.000
_cell.length_c   1.000
_cell.angle_alpha   90.00
_cell.angle_beta   90.00
_cell.angle_gamma   90.00
#
_symmetry.space_group_name_H-M   'P 1'
#
loop_
_entity.id
_entity.type
_entity.pdbx_description
1 polymer ?
#
loop_
_entity_poly.entity_id
_entity_poly.type
_entity_poly.pdbx_seq_one_letter_code
_entity_poly.pdbx_strand_id
1 'polypeptide(L)' 'MDKNDTTVGTGLVGAPACGDVMKLQIKVDVDGMITEAKFKTFGCGSAIASSSLATEWVKGKT' A
#
# COMPACT_ATOMS: atom_id res chain seq x y z
N MET A 1 2.66 5.59 7.65
CA MET A 1 1.63 6.51 8.19
C MET A 1 1.48 6.26 9.68
N ASP A 2 0.83 7.17 10.41
CA ASP A 2 0.47 6.90 11.81
C ASP A 2 -0.37 5.61 11.86
N LYS A 3 -0.03 4.71 12.76
CA LYS A 3 -0.72 3.43 12.94
C LYS A 3 -1.99 3.58 13.80
N ASN A 4 -2.09 4.67 14.55
CA ASN A 4 -3.22 4.96 15.43
C ASN A 4 -4.31 5.79 14.73
N ASP A 5 -4.05 6.27 13.51
CA ASP A 5 -5.04 7.00 12.71
C ASP A 5 -6.08 6.00 12.18
N THR A 6 -7.33 6.15 12.61
CA THR A 6 -8.45 5.28 12.21
C THR A 6 -8.80 5.39 10.73
N THR A 7 -8.34 6.44 10.05
CA THR A 7 -8.51 6.62 8.59
C THR A 7 -7.47 5.87 7.77
N VAL A 8 -6.50 5.22 8.42
CA VAL A 8 -5.40 4.50 7.77
C VAL A 8 -5.63 2.99 7.78
N GLY A 9 -5.91 2.44 6.60
CA GLY A 9 -5.91 0.99 6.36
C GLY A 9 -4.48 0.47 6.18
N THR A 10 -4.18 -0.69 6.74
CA THR A 10 -2.87 -1.37 6.56
C THR A 10 -3.07 -2.81 6.13
N GLY A 11 -2.55 -3.16 4.96
CA GLY A 11 -2.42 -4.53 4.47
C GLY A 11 -0.97 -4.98 4.53
N LEU A 12 -0.71 -6.15 5.12
CA LEU A 12 0.58 -6.82 5.08
C LEU A 12 0.38 -8.19 4.43
N VAL A 13 1.04 -8.41 3.29
CA VAL A 13 0.97 -9.66 2.53
C VAL A 13 2.39 -10.09 2.19
N GLY A 14 2.69 -11.37 2.35
CA GLY A 14 3.99 -11.92 1.97
C GLY A 14 3.91 -13.40 1.66
N ALA A 15 4.74 -13.85 0.72
CA ALA A 15 4.89 -15.26 0.38
C ALA A 15 6.19 -15.77 1.04
N PRO A 16 6.10 -16.65 2.07
CA PRO A 16 7.28 -17.15 2.80
C PRO A 16 8.30 -17.85 1.89
N ALA A 17 7.87 -18.39 0.75
CA ALA A 17 8.70 -19.15 -0.17
C ALA A 17 9.56 -18.30 -1.13
N CYS A 18 9.16 -17.04 -1.39
CA CYS A 18 9.82 -16.17 -2.37
C CYS A 18 10.57 -15.00 -1.74
N GLY A 19 10.43 -14.79 -0.43
CA GLY A 19 11.01 -13.64 0.28
C GLY A 19 10.33 -12.30 -0.04
N ASP A 20 9.32 -12.32 -0.92
CA ASP A 20 8.56 -11.13 -1.27
C ASP A 20 7.56 -10.80 -0.15
N VAL A 21 7.78 -9.66 0.50
CA VAL A 21 6.92 -9.16 1.59
C VAL A 21 6.55 -7.71 1.30
N MET A 22 5.25 -7.45 1.18
CA MET A 22 4.71 -6.12 0.90
C MET A 22 3.80 -5.65 2.03
N LYS A 23 4.04 -4.42 2.48
CA LYS A 23 3.14 -3.65 3.31
C LYS A 23 2.57 -2.49 2.51
N LEU A 24 1.26 -2.44 2.37
CA LEU A 24 0.53 -1.32 1.77
C LEU A 24 -0.25 -0.58 2.86
N GLN A 25 -0.17 0.74 2.87
CA GLN A 25 -0.99 1.59 3.72
C GLN A 25 -1.73 2.59 2.83
N ILE A 26 -3.03 2.72 3.06
CA ILE A 26 -3.88 3.70 2.37
C ILE A 26 -4.58 4.56 3.42
N LYS A 27 -4.73 5.85 3.14
CA LYS A 27 -5.56 6.76 3.91
C LYS A 27 -6.83 7.04 3.13
N VAL A 28 -7.97 6.82 3.75
CA VAL A 28 -9.29 6.99 3.15
C VAL A 28 -10.00 8.14 3.86
N ASP A 29 -10.59 9.06 3.12
CA ASP A 29 -11.39 10.14 3.71
C ASP A 29 -12.83 9.69 4.04
N VAL A 30 -13.64 10.63 4.53
CA VAL A 30 -15.03 10.38 4.92
C VAL A 30 -15.95 10.05 3.74
N ASP A 31 -15.57 10.45 2.53
CA ASP A 31 -16.31 10.21 1.29
C ASP A 31 -15.89 8.87 0.63
N GLY A 32 -14.94 8.16 1.24
CA GLY A 32 -14.43 6.88 0.76
C GLY A 32 -13.33 7.02 -0.28
N MET A 33 -12.78 8.21 -0.53
CA MET A 33 -11.67 8.39 -1.47
C MET A 33 -10.32 8.13 -0.82
N ILE A 34 -9.45 7.44 -1.56
CA ILE A 34 -8.06 7.21 -1.17
C ILE A 34 -7.28 8.52 -1.39
N THR A 35 -7.00 9.23 -0.31
CA THR A 35 -6.25 10.50 -0.33
C THR A 35 -4.75 10.28 -0.40
N GLU A 36 -4.27 9.16 0.16
CA GLU A 36 -2.85 8.83 0.18
C GLU A 36 -2.63 7.32 0.15
N ALA A 37 -1.63 6.87 -0.60
CA ALA A 37 -1.21 5.47 -0.63
C ALA A 37 0.33 5.40 -0.52
N LYS A 38 0.82 4.56 0.39
CA LYS A 38 2.25 4.33 0.64
C LYS A 38 2.51 2.83 0.73
N PHE A 39 3.59 2.38 0.11
CA PHE A 39 4.02 0.98 0.18
C PHE A 39 5.41 0.86 0.78
N LYS A 40 5.68 -0.30 1.36
CA LYS A 40 7.02 -0.78 1.71
C LYS A 40 7.08 -2.23 1.27
N THR A 41 7.91 -2.52 0.27
CA THR A 41 8.04 -3.86 -0.29
C THR A 41 9.50 -4.32 -0.21
N PHE A 42 9.68 -5.60 0.08
CA PHE A 42 10.93 -6.32 -0.08
C PHE A 42 10.67 -7.34 -1.19
N GLY A 43 11.47 -7.28 -2.24
CA GLY A 43 11.31 -8.18 -3.37
C GLY A 43 12.14 -7.77 -4.56
N CYS A 44 11.95 -8.48 -5.67
CA CYS A 44 12.60 -8.18 -6.94
C CYS A 44 12.24 -6.79 -7.49
N GLY A 45 13.08 -6.24 -8.37
CA GLY A 45 12.86 -4.90 -8.95
C GLY A 45 11.52 -4.76 -9.68
N SER A 46 11.00 -5.84 -10.27
CA SER A 46 9.67 -5.87 -10.86
C SER A 46 8.56 -5.68 -9.82
N ALA A 47 8.65 -6.34 -8.65
CA ALA A 47 7.71 -6.14 -7.56
C ALA A 47 7.73 -4.70 -7.05
N ILE A 48 8.91 -4.07 -6.96
CA ILE A 48 9.05 -2.66 -6.56
C ILE A 48 8.38 -1.75 -7.59
N ALA A 49 8.66 -1.94 -8.88
CA ALA A 49 8.10 -1.11 -9.95
C ALA A 49 6.57 -1.23 -10.03
N SER A 50 6.03 -2.46 -9.98
CA SER A 50 4.59 -2.70 -9.98
C SER A 50 3.91 -2.09 -8.74
N SER A 51 4.53 -2.23 -7.56
CA SER A 51 3.99 -1.64 -6.32
C SER A 51 3.95 -0.11 -6.38
N SER A 52 5.00 0.51 -6.93
CA SER A 52 5.07 1.96 -7.12
C SER A 52 3.93 2.48 -7.99
N LEU A 53 3.75 1.87 -9.17
CA LEU A 53 2.67 2.24 -10.08
C LEU A 53 1.30 2.04 -9.43
N ALA A 54 1.10 0.91 -8.74
CA ALA A 54 -0.15 0.63 -8.05
C ALA A 54 -0.48 1.72 -7.02
N THR A 55 0.50 2.17 -6.23
CA THR A 55 0.26 3.22 -5.23
C THR A 55 -0.09 4.58 -5.83
N GLU A 56 0.44 4.94 -6.99
CA GLU A 56 0.03 6.18 -7.66
C GLU A 56 -1.35 6.04 -8.31
N TRP A 57 -1.65 4.87 -8.87
CA TRP A 57 -2.92 4.65 -9.58
C TRP A 57 -4.13 4.62 -8.65
N VAL A 58 -3.99 4.06 -7.46
CA VAL A 58 -5.11 3.97 -6.50
C VAL A 58 -5.42 5.29 -5.80
N LYS A 59 -4.53 6.28 -5.82
CA LYS A 59 -4.82 7.60 -5.26
C LYS A 59 -5.96 8.27 -6.04
N GLY A 60 -6.92 8.85 -5.32
CA GLY A 60 -8.12 9.47 -5.89
C GLY A 60 -9.12 8.46 -6.45
N LYS A 61 -8.96 7.17 -6.14
CA LYS A 61 -9.99 6.14 -6.37
C LYS A 61 -10.76 5.85 -5.08
N THR A 62 -11.93 5.26 -5.23
CA THR A 62 -12.83 4.78 -4.18
C THR A 62 -12.73 3.28 -4.04
#